data_AF-A0AAV4NIU7-F1
#
_entry.id   AF-A0AAV4NIU7-F1
#
_cell.length_a   1.000
_cell.length_b   1.000
_cell.length_c   1.000
_cell.angle_alpha   90.00
_cell.angle_beta   90.00
_cell.angle_gamma   90.00
#
_symmetry.space_group_name_H-M   'P 1'
#
loop_
_entity.id
_entity.type
_entity.pdbx_description
1 polymer ?
#
loop_
_entity_poly.entity_id
_entity_poly.type
_entity_poly.pdbx_seq_one_letter_code
_entity_poly.pdbx_strand_id
1 'polypeptide(L)'
;MKFHSVHGCNVVIDEGGSRASRTSSFCDGITFSSKPLSINSRISVHLGANEDWTGALRIGITTHDPVTFANKKLPRYVCPDLTSKAGFWARPLPEAWARNGTR
;
A
#
# COMPACT_ATOMS: atom_id res chain seq x y z
N MET A 1 -8.55 11.36 -1.84
CA MET A 1 -8.36 10.06 -1.17
C MET A 1 -7.16 10.19 -0.24
N LYS A 2 -7.17 9.55 0.93
CA LYS A 2 -6.06 9.55 1.90
C LYS A 2 -5.65 8.11 2.21
N PHE A 3 -4.52 7.92 2.88
CA PHE A 3 -4.12 6.63 3.45
C PHE A 3 -4.78 6.40 4.81
N HIS A 4 -5.13 5.15 5.11
CA HIS A 4 -5.68 4.76 6.40
C HIS A 4 -4.60 4.80 7.48
N SER A 5 -4.97 5.09 8.73
CA SER A 5 -4.04 5.07 9.88
C SER A 5 -3.48 3.68 10.21
N VAL A 6 -4.04 2.63 9.62
CA VAL A 6 -3.55 1.26 9.76
C VAL A 6 -2.57 1.01 8.62
N HIS A 7 -1.32 0.75 8.97
CA HIS A 7 -0.24 0.55 8.02
C HIS A 7 0.85 -0.32 8.63
N GLY A 8 1.76 -0.80 7.78
CA GLY A 8 2.91 -1.57 8.21
C GLY A 8 3.86 -0.75 9.09
N CYS A 9 4.68 -1.44 9.90
CA CYS A 9 5.53 -0.78 10.89
C CYS A 9 6.64 0.07 10.27
N ASN A 10 6.97 -0.14 8.99
CA ASN A 10 7.97 0.64 8.29
C ASN A 10 7.37 1.76 7.45
N VAL A 11 6.07 2.05 7.62
CA VAL A 11 5.38 3.15 6.93
C VAL A 11 5.19 4.32 7.89
N VAL A 12 5.46 5.53 7.41
CA VAL A 12 5.02 6.78 8.04
C VAL A 12 4.05 7.46 7.09
N ILE A 13 2.91 7.88 7.63
CA ILE A 13 1.92 8.68 6.94
C ILE A 13 2.10 10.14 7.39
N ASP A 14 2.10 11.07 6.45
CA ASP A 14 2.17 12.50 6.75
C ASP A 14 0.93 12.99 7.54
N GLU A 15 1.04 14.15 8.18
CA GLU A 15 -0.07 14.76 8.93
C GLU A 15 -1.32 14.96 8.05
N GLY A 16 -1.12 15.25 6.76
CA GLY A 16 -2.19 15.38 5.78
C GLY A 16 -2.91 14.08 5.42
N GLY A 17 -2.33 12.91 5.73
CA GLY A 17 -2.79 11.59 5.33
C GLY A 17 -2.67 11.31 3.82
N SER A 18 -1.96 12.16 3.08
CA SER A 18 -1.87 12.16 1.62
C SER A 18 -0.59 11.50 1.09
N ARG A 19 0.42 11.33 1.95
CA ARG A 19 1.69 10.70 1.60
C ARG A 19 2.00 9.58 2.58
N ALA A 20 2.21 8.38 2.04
CA ALA A 20 2.79 7.25 2.77
C ALA A 20 4.24 7.05 2.31
N SER A 21 5.18 7.01 3.24
CA SER A 21 6.61 6.84 2.96
C SER A 21 7.16 5.64 3.73
N ARG A 22 7.92 4.77 3.06
CA ARG A 22 8.64 3.69 3.74
C ARG A 22 9.92 4.26 4.36
N THR A 23 10.13 4.05 5.66
CA THR A 23 11.26 4.65 6.40
C THR A 23 12.47 3.73 6.53
N SER A 24 12.25 2.41 6.53
CA SER A 24 13.33 1.43 6.67
C SER A 24 12.94 0.08 6.06
N SER A 25 13.93 -0.79 5.85
CA SER A 25 13.75 -2.14 5.32
C SER A 25 13.08 -2.20 3.92
N PHE A 26 12.91 -3.42 3.41
CA PHE A 26 12.25 -3.73 2.15
C PHE A 26 10.84 -4.33 2.32
N CYS A 27 10.42 -4.58 3.57
CA CYS A 27 9.15 -5.23 3.93
C CYS A 27 8.39 -4.46 5.00
N ASP A 28 7.26 -5.00 5.47
CA ASP A 28 6.37 -4.38 6.46
C ASP A 28 5.88 -2.97 6.01
N GLY A 29 5.64 -2.83 4.70
CA GLY A 29 5.32 -1.58 4.01
C GLY A 29 3.87 -1.46 3.52
N ILE A 30 2.94 -2.24 4.09
CA ILE A 30 1.54 -2.33 3.61
C ILE A 30 0.75 -1.08 4.02
N THR A 31 -0.07 -0.54 3.12
CA THR A 31 -0.99 0.57 3.38
C THR A 31 -2.36 0.32 2.76
N PHE A 32 -3.37 1.03 3.26
CA PHE A 32 -4.75 0.94 2.78
C PHE A 32 -5.31 2.32 2.46
N SER A 33 -6.39 2.39 1.67
CA SER A 33 -7.16 3.62 1.49
C SER A 33 -7.93 3.95 2.77
N SER A 34 -8.03 5.24 3.11
CA SER A 34 -8.73 5.70 4.32
C SER A 34 -10.24 5.52 4.26
N LYS A 35 -10.79 5.30 3.06
CA LYS A 35 -12.20 5.05 2.81
C LYS A 35 -12.37 3.90 1.82
N PRO A 36 -13.49 3.17 1.89
CA PRO A 36 -13.85 2.17 0.88
C PRO A 36 -13.91 2.78 -0.52
N LEU A 37 -13.65 1.95 -1.52
CA LEU A 37 -13.68 2.34 -2.92
C LEU A 37 -15.05 1.98 -3.51
N SER A 38 -15.70 2.94 -4.16
CA SER A 38 -16.91 2.65 -4.94
C SER A 38 -16.54 1.96 -6.26
N ILE A 39 -17.44 1.11 -6.75
CA ILE A 39 -17.33 0.57 -8.11
C ILE A 39 -17.23 1.73 -9.10
N ASN A 40 -16.38 1.58 -10.11
CA ASN A 40 -16.07 2.61 -11.12
C ASN A 40 -15.41 3.89 -10.58
N SER A 41 -14.96 3.92 -9.31
CA SER A 41 -14.17 5.04 -8.81
C SER A 41 -12.77 5.03 -9.42
N ARG A 42 -12.30 6.22 -9.84
CA ARG A 42 -10.92 6.41 -10.31
C ARG A 42 -10.04 6.88 -9.16
N ILE A 43 -8.92 6.21 -8.98
CA ILE A 43 -7.89 6.58 -8.01
C ILE A 43 -6.61 6.86 -8.78
N SER A 44 -5.87 7.87 -8.31
CA SER A 44 -4.52 8.14 -8.77
C SER A 44 -3.59 8.11 -7.57
N VAL A 45 -2.42 7.53 -7.75
CA VAL A 45 -1.36 7.51 -6.73
C VAL A 45 -0.11 8.06 -7.39
N HIS A 46 0.44 9.12 -6.80
CA HIS A 46 1.71 9.66 -7.26
C HIS A 46 2.86 8.86 -6.64
N LEU A 47 3.80 8.40 -7.47
CA LEU A 47 4.91 7.58 -7.01
C LEU A 47 6.17 8.43 -6.84
N GLY A 48 6.69 8.42 -5.61
CA GLY A 48 8.08 8.78 -5.35
C GLY A 48 8.97 7.54 -5.49
N ALA A 49 10.15 7.71 -6.08
CA ALA A 49 11.15 6.65 -6.15
C ALA A 49 12.32 6.92 -5.20
N ASN A 50 12.90 5.84 -4.68
CA ASN A 50 14.23 5.86 -4.08
C ASN A 50 15.08 4.84 -4.86
N GLU A 51 16.23 5.28 -5.38
CA GLU A 51 17.17 4.48 -6.16
C GLU A 51 17.89 3.40 -5.32
N ASP A 52 17.83 3.51 -3.99
CA ASP A 52 18.46 2.56 -3.06
C ASP A 52 17.78 1.18 -3.02
N TRP A 53 16.61 1.01 -3.65
CA TRP A 53 15.82 -0.21 -3.56
C TRP A 53 15.42 -0.76 -4.91
N THR A 54 15.70 -2.05 -5.13
CA THR A 54 15.17 -2.82 -6.26
C THR A 54 13.92 -3.59 -5.87
N GLY A 55 12.95 -3.70 -6.77
CA GLY A 55 11.76 -4.52 -6.60
C GLY A 55 10.49 -3.85 -7.09
N ALA A 56 9.35 -4.50 -6.85
CA ALA A 56 8.06 -4.05 -7.35
C ALA A 56 7.14 -3.54 -6.23
N LEU A 57 6.59 -2.33 -6.43
CA LEU A 57 5.40 -1.88 -5.71
C LEU A 57 4.24 -2.80 -6.10
N ARG A 58 3.36 -3.12 -5.14
CA ARG A 58 2.14 -3.90 -5.41
C ARG A 58 0.92 -3.05 -5.15
N ILE A 59 -0.02 -3.09 -6.08
CA ILE A 59 -1.31 -2.38 -5.99
C ILE A 59 -2.42 -3.42 -6.05
N GLY A 60 -3.46 -3.19 -5.27
CA GLY A 60 -4.52 -4.16 -5.09
C GLY A 60 -5.78 -3.58 -4.45
N ILE A 61 -6.72 -4.47 -4.20
CA ILE A 61 -7.98 -4.20 -3.51
C ILE A 61 -8.23 -5.27 -2.45
N THR A 62 -9.01 -4.90 -1.43
CA THR A 62 -9.47 -5.82 -0.40
C THR A 62 -10.92 -5.53 -0.04
N THR A 63 -11.65 -6.58 0.36
CA THR A 63 -12.99 -6.46 0.96
C THR A 63 -12.96 -6.34 2.48
N HIS A 64 -11.78 -6.43 3.11
CA HIS A 64 -11.64 -6.35 4.55
C HIS A 64 -11.44 -4.89 4.99
N ASP A 65 -12.14 -4.48 6.04
CA ASP A 65 -11.94 -3.17 6.65
C ASP A 65 -10.54 -3.10 7.30
N PRO A 66 -9.69 -2.12 6.96
CA PRO A 66 -8.38 -1.94 7.56
C PRO A 66 -8.40 -1.91 9.10
N VAL A 67 -9.48 -1.44 9.73
CA VAL A 67 -9.62 -1.39 11.20
C VAL A 67 -9.48 -2.78 11.85
N THR A 68 -9.81 -3.85 11.13
CA THR A 68 -9.65 -5.25 11.60
C THR A 68 -8.19 -5.64 11.87
N PHE A 69 -7.25 -4.85 11.36
CA PHE A 69 -5.82 -4.99 11.59
C PHE A 69 -5.26 -3.99 12.62
N ALA A 70 -6.04 -3.07 13.17
CA ALA A 70 -5.52 -1.99 14.02
C ALA A 70 -4.75 -2.48 15.26
N ASN A 71 -5.19 -3.59 15.85
CA ASN A 71 -4.56 -4.21 17.03
C ASN A 71 -3.71 -5.44 16.67
N LYS A 72 -3.36 -5.61 15.40
CA LYS A 72 -2.61 -6.77 14.90
C LYS A 72 -1.40 -6.29 14.12
N LYS A 73 -0.30 -7.03 14.23
CA LYS A 73 0.82 -6.80 13.31
C LYS A 73 0.40 -7.24 11.90
N LEU A 74 0.45 -6.33 10.95
CA LEU A 74 0.28 -6.67 9.54
C LEU A 74 1.40 -7.64 9.10
N PRO A 75 1.13 -8.51 8.13
CA PRO A 75 2.17 -9.38 7.58
C PRO A 75 3.26 -8.56 6.88
N ARG A 76 4.42 -9.19 6.67
CA ARG A 76 5.58 -8.52 6.08
C ARG A 76 5.35 -8.19 4.61
N TYR A 77 4.61 -9.05 3.90
CA TYR A 77 4.36 -8.91 2.47
C TYR A 77 2.87 -8.98 2.13
N VAL A 78 2.47 -8.34 1.04
CA VAL A 78 1.13 -8.52 0.48
C VAL A 78 1.00 -9.89 -0.20
N CYS A 79 2.07 -10.35 -0.88
CA CYS A 79 2.11 -11.64 -1.56
C CYS A 79 3.26 -12.49 -0.99
N PRO A 80 3.00 -13.73 -0.55
CA PRO A 80 1.70 -14.41 -0.59
C PRO A 80 0.79 -14.10 0.63
N ASP A 81 1.29 -13.44 1.68
CA ASP A 81 0.65 -13.47 3.02
C ASP A 81 -0.79 -12.94 3.07
N LEU A 82 -1.12 -11.91 2.28
CA LEU A 82 -2.50 -11.41 2.13
C LEU A 82 -3.19 -12.05 0.94
N THR A 83 -2.55 -12.12 -0.23
CA THR A 83 -3.17 -12.63 -1.47
C THR A 83 -3.50 -14.12 -1.44
N SER A 84 -2.96 -14.89 -0.50
CA SER A 84 -3.36 -16.27 -0.24
C SER A 84 -4.69 -16.38 0.53
N LYS A 85 -5.17 -15.28 1.11
CA LYS A 85 -6.42 -15.22 1.88
C LYS A 85 -7.55 -14.68 1.01
N ALA A 86 -8.76 -15.17 1.25
CA ALA A 86 -9.95 -14.66 0.58
C ALA A 86 -10.15 -13.16 0.87
N GLY A 87 -10.56 -12.40 -0.14
CA GLY A 87 -10.82 -10.96 0.00
C GLY A 87 -9.58 -10.08 -0.18
N PHE A 88 -8.48 -10.60 -0.73
CA PHE A 88 -7.29 -9.81 -1.09
C PHE A 88 -6.84 -10.12 -2.51
N TRP A 89 -6.64 -9.08 -3.32
CA TRP A 89 -6.10 -9.19 -4.66
C TRP A 89 -5.06 -8.10 -4.86
N ALA A 90 -3.85 -8.45 -5.27
CA ALA A 90 -2.81 -7.49 -5.58
C ALA A 90 -1.94 -7.98 -6.74
N ARG A 91 -1.43 -7.04 -7.52
CA ARG A 91 -0.51 -7.29 -8.64
C ARG A 91 0.71 -6.39 -8.52
N PRO A 92 1.90 -6.84 -8.95
CA PRO A 92 3.05 -5.96 -9.07
C PRO A 92 2.76 -4.88 -10.11
N LEU A 93 3.13 -3.65 -9.80
CA LEU A 93 3.20 -2.57 -10.76
C LEU A 93 4.43 -2.82 -11.65
N PRO A 94 4.27 -2.83 -12.99
CA PRO A 94 5.42 -2.94 -13.88
C PRO A 94 6.45 -1.84 -13.62
N GLU A 95 7.74 -2.18 -13.63
CA GLU A 95 8.83 -1.22 -13.33
C GLU A 95 8.82 0.00 -14.27
N ALA A 96 8.36 -0.17 -15.51
CA ALA A 96 8.17 0.92 -16.46
C ALA A 96 7.24 2.02 -15.94
N TRP A 97 6.32 1.69 -15.03
CA TRP A 97 5.35 2.61 -14.42
C TRP A 97 5.73 2.99 -12.98
N ALA A 98 6.81 2.43 -12.43
CA ALA A 98 7.25 2.67 -11.06
C ALA A 98 8.43 3.66 -11.03
N ARG A 99 8.26 4.84 -11.64
CA ARG A 99 9.30 5.86 -11.75
C ARG A 99 8.91 7.11 -10.96
N ASN A 100 9.89 7.89 -10.54
CA ASN A 100 9.60 9.15 -9.85
C ASN A 100 8.75 10.05 -10.76
N GLY A 101 7.63 10.57 -10.23
CA GLY A 101 6.77 11.49 -10.97
C GLY A 101 5.62 10.85 -11.77
N THR A 102 5.52 9.51 -11.81
CA THR A 102 4.40 8.83 -12.48
C THR A 102 3.10 8.89 -11.67
N ARG A 103 1.95 8.92 -12.36
CA ARG A 103 0.60 9.04 -11.78
C ARG A 103 -0.36 7.99 -12.31
#